data_AF-A0A2M6WCT9-F1
#
_entry.id   AF-A0A2M6WCT9-F1
#
_cell.length_a   1.000
_cell.length_b   1.000
_cell.length_c   1.000
_cell.angle_alpha   90.00
_cell.angle_beta   90.00
_cell.angle_gamma   90.00
#
_symmetry.space_group_name_H-M   'P 1'
#
loop_
_entity.id
_entity.type
_entity.pdbx_description
1 polymer ?
#
loop_
_entity_poly.entity_id
_entity_poly.type
_entity_poly.pdbx_seq_one_letter_code
_entity_poly.pdbx_strand_id
1 'polypeptide(L)'
;MKGFSILTGKQASAASSDAIAIRVIPNQEHYGAFTWYGKQGFKGSPQSIIIDGYEAVRDGRTVYVNAANISGANLYSNIYLISYNQNAEPVTIDIFGRILEHWKFNSNIIDVGQCRLDSLKSCLDNSDCGEADYCLSQKSKIIRDVKRLADIVEMKPVFDGYKVQNGFMPKLTSGTYLVGKTLSVWPSWSQTLSEEMGSNNLPIDPINKLGDCGDNRFNSVTCWDENSKEFAGEIPSSLPTDSRVYVYQFIDDDNYTLCADLETDYGNINSFDCL
;
A
#
# COMPACT_ATOMS: atom_id res chain seq x y z
N MET A 1 -22.88 -1.47 75.61
CA MET A 1 -22.67 -0.40 74.60
C MET A 1 -22.42 -1.05 73.26
N LYS A 2 -23.13 -0.58 72.23
CA LYS A 2 -22.99 -0.97 70.82
C LYS A 2 -21.60 -0.58 70.31
N GLY A 3 -21.05 -1.36 69.39
CA GLY A 3 -19.69 -1.21 68.88
C GLY A 3 -19.48 -0.05 67.91
N PHE A 4 -18.24 0.06 67.42
CA PHE A 4 -17.93 0.61 66.09
C PHE A 4 -16.58 0.05 65.62
N SER A 5 -16.58 -0.41 64.37
CA SER A 5 -15.45 -0.88 63.56
C SER A 5 -14.76 0.33 62.91
N ILE A 6 -13.51 0.18 62.43
CA ILE A 6 -13.17 0.34 60.99
C ILE A 6 -11.64 0.20 60.76
N LEU A 7 -11.32 -0.93 60.12
CA LEU A 7 -10.50 -1.10 58.90
C LEU A 7 -9.07 -0.52 58.84
N THR A 8 -8.09 -1.33 59.24
CA THR A 8 -6.78 -1.36 58.56
C THR A 8 -6.85 -2.35 57.41
N GLY A 9 -7.14 -1.84 56.22
CA GLY A 9 -7.14 -2.60 54.98
C GLY A 9 -6.76 -1.67 53.84
N LYS A 10 -5.51 -1.21 53.82
CA LYS A 10 -4.94 -0.56 52.64
C LYS A 10 -4.76 -1.65 51.60
N GLN A 11 -5.78 -1.84 50.77
CA GLN A 11 -5.76 -2.77 49.65
C GLN A 11 -4.61 -2.32 48.75
N ALA A 12 -3.52 -3.08 48.71
CA ALA A 12 -2.51 -2.93 47.68
C ALA A 12 -3.24 -3.21 46.36
N SER A 13 -3.29 -2.23 45.46
CA SER A 13 -3.72 -2.45 44.09
C SER A 13 -2.85 -3.58 43.55
N ALA A 14 -3.47 -4.73 43.25
CA ALA A 14 -2.78 -5.81 42.59
C ALA A 14 -2.29 -5.25 41.25
N ALA A 15 -0.98 -5.26 41.03
CA ALA A 15 -0.42 -4.88 39.75
C ALA A 15 -1.04 -5.78 38.68
N SER A 16 -1.63 -5.16 37.64
CA SER A 16 -2.21 -5.91 36.53
C SER A 16 -1.14 -6.80 35.90
N SER A 17 -1.50 -8.04 35.56
CA SER A 17 -0.64 -8.96 34.80
C SER A 17 -0.61 -8.64 33.31
N ASP A 18 -1.34 -7.61 32.89
CA ASP A 18 -1.49 -7.25 31.51
C ASP A 18 -0.23 -6.63 30.91
N ALA A 19 -0.02 -6.94 29.63
CA ALA A 19 1.13 -6.50 28.87
C ALA A 19 0.72 -6.20 27.43
N ILE A 20 1.25 -5.09 26.92
CA ILE A 20 1.25 -4.77 25.49
C ILE A 20 2.70 -4.91 25.00
N ALA A 21 2.89 -5.70 23.95
CA ALA A 21 4.17 -5.96 23.33
C ALA A 21 4.22 -5.34 21.93
N ILE A 22 5.37 -4.77 21.60
CA ILE A 22 5.65 -4.20 20.28
C ILE A 22 6.94 -4.82 19.78
N ARG A 23 6.92 -5.30 18.54
CA ARG A 23 8.10 -5.85 17.85
C ARG A 23 8.15 -5.31 16.43
N VAL A 24 9.34 -4.95 15.98
CA VAL A 24 9.61 -4.55 14.60
C VAL A 24 10.38 -5.66 13.92
N ILE A 25 9.92 -6.07 12.73
CA ILE A 25 10.52 -7.16 11.95
C ILE A 25 10.82 -6.63 10.55
N PRO A 26 12.04 -6.85 10.01
CA PRO A 26 12.36 -6.50 8.63
C PRO A 26 11.42 -7.17 7.63
N ASN A 27 11.01 -6.42 6.60
CA ASN A 27 10.23 -6.90 5.47
C ASN A 27 11.00 -6.65 4.17
N GLN A 28 12.09 -7.40 3.98
CA GLN A 28 13.06 -7.18 2.90
C GLN A 28 12.47 -7.35 1.50
N GLU A 29 11.47 -8.21 1.37
CA GLU A 29 10.75 -8.45 0.11
C GLU A 29 9.57 -7.49 -0.08
N HIS A 30 9.40 -6.49 0.78
CA HIS A 30 8.34 -5.47 0.70
C HIS A 30 6.90 -5.99 0.69
N TYR A 31 6.63 -7.25 1.08
CA TYR A 31 5.27 -7.82 1.11
C TYR A 31 4.26 -6.93 1.86
N GLY A 32 3.03 -6.84 1.35
CA GLY A 32 1.91 -6.28 2.10
C GLY A 32 1.66 -7.06 3.39
N ALA A 33 1.00 -6.43 4.36
CA ALA A 33 0.81 -7.02 5.69
C ALA A 33 0.06 -8.36 5.65
N PHE A 34 -0.92 -8.49 4.77
CA PHE A 34 -1.70 -9.72 4.59
C PHE A 34 -0.85 -10.86 4.02
N THR A 35 -0.11 -10.59 2.94
CA THR A 35 0.78 -11.58 2.31
C THR A 35 1.90 -11.98 3.26
N TRP A 36 2.52 -11.02 3.94
CA TRP A 36 3.55 -11.29 4.95
C TRP A 36 3.02 -12.21 6.05
N TYR A 37 1.81 -11.94 6.57
CA TYR A 37 1.15 -12.78 7.58
C TYR A 37 0.96 -14.22 7.06
N GLY A 38 0.47 -14.38 5.83
CA GLY A 38 0.29 -15.69 5.21
C GLY A 38 1.61 -16.45 5.05
N LYS A 39 2.70 -15.75 4.69
CA LYS A 39 4.05 -16.33 4.56
C LYS A 39 4.63 -16.82 5.89
N GLN A 40 4.17 -16.30 7.04
CA GLN A 40 4.57 -16.82 8.34
C GLN A 40 3.95 -18.20 8.67
N GLY A 41 3.00 -18.67 7.87
CA GLY A 41 2.32 -19.94 8.10
C GLY A 41 1.25 -19.90 9.19
N PHE A 42 0.88 -18.70 9.64
CA PHE A 42 -0.23 -18.50 10.58
C PHE A 42 -1.56 -18.98 9.98
N LYS A 43 -2.45 -19.46 10.84
CA LYS A 43 -3.71 -20.14 10.46
C LYS A 43 -4.98 -19.34 10.81
N GLY A 44 -4.82 -18.10 11.25
CA GLY A 44 -5.95 -17.22 11.52
C GLY A 44 -6.55 -16.66 10.24
N SER A 45 -7.60 -15.87 10.42
CA SER A 45 -8.32 -15.18 9.34
C SER A 45 -8.18 -13.67 9.57
N PRO A 46 -7.03 -13.07 9.22
CA PRO A 46 -6.76 -11.68 9.48
C PRO A 46 -7.77 -10.75 8.78
N GLN A 47 -8.14 -9.67 9.46
CA GLN A 47 -8.93 -8.57 8.90
C GLN A 47 -8.01 -7.43 8.48
N SER A 48 -8.17 -6.95 7.24
CA SER A 48 -7.45 -5.77 6.75
C SER A 48 -7.94 -4.50 7.45
N ILE A 49 -6.99 -3.68 7.92
CA ILE A 49 -7.22 -2.39 8.55
C ILE A 49 -6.15 -1.39 8.09
N ILE A 50 -6.36 -0.10 8.36
CA ILE A 50 -5.38 0.95 8.11
C ILE A 50 -4.92 1.52 9.45
N ILE A 51 -3.60 1.66 9.64
CA ILE A 51 -3.01 2.33 10.81
C ILE A 51 -2.13 3.47 10.31
N ASP A 52 -2.56 4.71 10.57
CA ASP A 52 -1.85 5.93 10.18
C ASP A 52 -1.44 5.95 8.69
N GLY A 53 -2.39 5.58 7.83
CA GLY A 53 -2.25 5.52 6.37
C GLY A 53 -1.66 4.21 5.83
N TYR A 54 -0.97 3.43 6.64
CA TYR A 54 -0.37 2.16 6.22
C TYR A 54 -1.34 0.98 6.27
N GLU A 55 -1.24 0.09 5.27
CA GLU A 55 -1.97 -1.17 5.25
C GLU A 55 -1.49 -2.12 6.35
N ALA A 56 -2.45 -2.69 7.05
CA ALA A 56 -2.23 -3.57 8.19
C ALA A 56 -3.25 -4.71 8.20
N VAL A 57 -2.94 -5.74 8.99
CA VAL A 57 -3.89 -6.80 9.29
C VAL A 57 -4.00 -7.03 10.79
N ARG A 58 -5.21 -7.35 11.24
CA ARG A 58 -5.52 -7.73 12.61
C ARG A 58 -5.99 -9.16 12.67
N ASP A 59 -5.35 -9.95 13.53
CA ASP A 59 -5.81 -11.28 13.90
C ASP A 59 -5.95 -11.36 15.43
N GLY A 60 -7.22 -11.27 15.88
CA GLY A 60 -7.59 -11.21 17.29
C GLY A 60 -6.90 -10.08 18.06
N ARG A 61 -5.89 -10.46 18.84
CA ARG A 61 -5.14 -9.63 19.79
C ARG A 61 -3.87 -9.02 19.21
N THR A 62 -3.56 -9.27 17.94
CA THR A 62 -2.33 -8.81 17.30
C THR A 62 -2.63 -8.06 16.02
N VAL A 63 -1.95 -6.92 15.84
CA VAL A 63 -1.95 -6.11 14.62
C VAL A 63 -0.56 -6.16 14.01
N TYR A 64 -0.50 -6.31 12.69
CA TYR A 64 0.70 -6.32 11.87
C TYR A 64 0.58 -5.19 10.86
N VAL A 65 1.43 -4.16 10.96
CA VAL A 65 1.42 -3.00 10.05
C VAL A 65 2.62 -3.06 9.13
N ASN A 66 2.42 -2.98 7.82
CA ASN A 66 3.52 -2.81 6.85
C ASN A 66 3.82 -1.31 6.71
N ALA A 67 4.85 -0.82 7.39
CA ALA A 67 5.18 0.60 7.42
C ALA A 67 6.65 0.86 7.05
N ALA A 68 6.90 2.03 6.46
CA ALA A 68 8.24 2.46 6.11
C ALA A 68 9.06 2.85 7.35
N ASN A 69 10.34 2.51 7.33
CA ASN A 69 11.36 3.10 8.17
C ASN A 69 12.40 3.77 7.26
N ILE A 70 12.59 5.08 7.45
CA ILE A 70 13.57 5.87 6.70
C ILE A 70 14.85 5.96 7.53
N SER A 71 15.97 5.54 6.96
CA SER A 71 17.29 5.62 7.60
C SER A 71 18.30 6.20 6.63
N GLY A 72 18.74 7.43 6.90
CA GLY A 72 19.56 8.19 5.95
C GLY A 72 18.79 8.44 4.65
N ALA A 73 19.40 8.05 3.52
CA ALA A 73 18.79 8.16 2.20
C ALA A 73 18.04 6.90 1.75
N ASN A 74 17.81 5.94 2.65
CA ASN A 74 17.21 4.65 2.32
C ASN A 74 15.83 4.47 2.95
N LEU A 75 14.94 3.78 2.24
CA LEU A 75 13.61 3.35 2.68
C LEU A 75 13.61 1.84 2.90
N TYR A 76 13.13 1.42 4.07
CA TYR A 76 12.95 0.01 4.42
C TYR A 76 11.48 -0.27 4.75
N SER A 77 10.92 -1.34 4.22
CA SER A 77 9.64 -1.86 4.71
C SER A 77 9.86 -2.71 5.96
N ASN A 78 9.01 -2.53 6.98
CA ASN A 78 9.01 -3.33 8.20
C ASN A 78 7.59 -3.73 8.59
N ILE A 79 7.46 -4.89 9.24
CA ILE A 79 6.24 -5.28 9.93
C ILE A 79 6.33 -4.86 11.40
N TYR A 80 5.46 -3.95 11.80
CA TYR A 80 5.26 -3.58 13.20
C TYR A 80 4.16 -4.46 13.78
N LEU A 81 4.57 -5.38 14.65
CA LEU A 81 3.69 -6.28 15.38
C LEU A 81 3.36 -5.64 16.73
N ILE A 82 2.08 -5.37 16.97
CA ILE A 82 1.56 -4.80 18.21
C ILE A 82 0.53 -5.78 18.77
N SER A 83 0.73 -6.27 20.00
CA SER A 83 -0.12 -7.30 20.61
C SER A 83 -0.35 -7.05 22.09
N TYR A 84 -1.45 -7.56 22.64
CA TYR A 84 -1.67 -7.64 24.10
C TYR A 84 -1.77 -9.09 24.57
N ASN A 85 -1.54 -9.38 25.85
CA ASN A 85 -1.55 -10.74 26.42
C ASN A 85 -2.93 -11.44 26.40
N GLN A 86 -2.96 -12.75 26.67
CA GLN A 86 -4.20 -13.51 26.70
C GLN A 86 -4.98 -13.16 27.98
N ASN A 87 -6.31 -13.14 27.88
CA ASN A 87 -7.21 -12.79 29.00
C ASN A 87 -6.93 -11.39 29.57
N ALA A 88 -6.47 -10.46 28.71
CA ALA A 88 -6.28 -9.07 29.11
C ALA A 88 -7.60 -8.45 29.59
N GLU A 89 -7.48 -7.61 30.62
CA GLU A 89 -8.58 -6.87 31.19
C GLU A 89 -9.17 -5.89 30.15
N PRO A 90 -10.49 -5.58 30.22
CA PRO A 90 -11.12 -4.66 29.28
C PRO A 90 -10.42 -3.30 29.17
N VAL A 91 -9.82 -2.84 30.27
CA VAL A 91 -9.04 -1.59 30.32
C VAL A 91 -7.80 -1.67 29.42
N THR A 92 -7.08 -2.79 29.41
CA THR A 92 -5.92 -2.99 28.53
C THR A 92 -6.33 -3.05 27.06
N ILE A 93 -7.46 -3.68 26.76
CA ILE A 93 -8.01 -3.73 25.39
C ILE A 93 -8.39 -2.32 24.92
N ASP A 94 -8.99 -1.50 25.79
CA ASP A 94 -9.28 -0.08 25.50
C ASP A 94 -7.99 0.72 25.25
N ILE A 95 -6.98 0.57 26.12
CA ILE A 95 -5.67 1.20 25.95
C ILE A 95 -5.02 0.78 24.62
N PHE A 96 -5.06 -0.51 24.28
CA PHE A 96 -4.55 -1.01 23.01
C PHE A 96 -5.26 -0.36 21.82
N GLY A 97 -6.58 -0.22 21.87
CA GLY A 97 -7.36 0.51 20.86
C GLY A 97 -6.89 1.97 20.71
N ARG A 98 -6.73 2.69 21.84
CA ARG A 98 -6.24 4.08 21.83
C ARG A 98 -4.82 4.20 21.30
N ILE A 99 -3.94 3.25 21.63
CA ILE A 99 -2.57 3.21 21.10
C ILE A 99 -2.63 3.12 19.58
N LEU A 100 -3.43 2.21 19.01
CA LEU A 100 -3.55 2.06 17.56
C LEU A 100 -4.15 3.30 16.89
N GLU A 101 -5.17 3.91 17.49
CA GLU A 101 -5.82 5.12 16.99
C GLU A 101 -4.86 6.32 16.94
N HIS A 102 -3.96 6.43 17.92
CA HIS A 102 -3.03 7.56 18.05
C HIS A 102 -1.61 7.24 17.58
N TRP A 103 -1.37 6.02 17.09
CA TRP A 103 -0.05 5.61 16.64
C TRP A 103 0.33 6.43 15.40
N LYS A 104 1.52 7.05 15.42
CA LYS A 104 2.03 7.83 14.29
C LYS A 104 3.35 7.26 13.79
N PHE A 105 3.34 6.74 12.57
CA PHE A 105 4.55 6.35 11.83
C PHE A 105 5.19 7.56 11.17
N ASN A 106 6.52 7.49 11.02
CA ASN A 106 7.33 8.54 10.39
C ASN A 106 7.07 9.94 10.93
N SER A 107 6.86 10.06 12.25
CA SER A 107 6.56 11.32 12.93
C SER A 107 7.69 12.36 12.84
N ASN A 108 8.90 11.92 12.46
CA ASN A 108 10.04 12.77 12.15
C ASN A 108 9.96 13.43 10.76
N ILE A 109 9.04 13.02 9.89
CA ILE A 109 8.79 13.62 8.58
C ILE A 109 7.70 14.68 8.74
N ILE A 110 8.14 15.90 9.03
CA ILE A 110 7.28 17.03 9.39
C ILE A 110 6.91 17.92 8.20
N ASP A 111 7.35 17.57 6.98
CA ASP A 111 7.07 18.33 5.77
C ASP A 111 5.57 18.30 5.46
N VAL A 112 4.91 19.42 5.76
CA VAL A 112 3.49 19.63 5.50
C VAL A 112 3.29 19.83 4.00
N GLY A 113 2.44 18.99 3.41
CA GLY A 113 2.04 19.10 2.02
C GLY A 113 0.76 19.92 1.84
N GLN A 114 0.26 19.91 0.62
CA GLN A 114 -1.04 20.46 0.26
C GLN A 114 -1.89 19.37 -0.40
N CYS A 115 -3.20 19.50 -0.28
CA CYS A 115 -4.12 18.67 -1.02
C CYS A 115 -4.05 19.00 -2.51
N ARG A 116 -4.07 17.97 -3.37
CA ARG A 116 -3.82 18.12 -4.82
C ARG A 116 -4.88 18.98 -5.51
N LEU A 117 -6.15 18.89 -5.10
CA LEU A 117 -7.25 19.67 -5.66
C LEU A 117 -7.51 20.99 -4.90
N ASP A 118 -7.09 21.09 -3.65
CA ASP A 118 -7.17 22.30 -2.82
C ASP A 118 -5.79 22.72 -2.30
N SER A 119 -5.08 23.52 -3.10
CA SER A 119 -3.75 24.04 -2.75
C SER A 119 -3.72 24.92 -1.49
N LEU A 120 -4.86 25.39 -0.98
CA LEU A 120 -4.91 26.17 0.26
C LEU A 120 -5.04 25.27 1.50
N LYS A 121 -5.38 23.98 1.32
CA LYS A 121 -5.53 23.02 2.40
C LYS A 121 -4.22 22.28 2.66
N SER A 122 -3.63 22.54 3.82
CA SER A 122 -2.46 21.80 4.30
C SER A 122 -2.82 20.39 4.74
N CYS A 123 -1.92 19.44 4.53
CA CYS A 123 -2.13 18.02 4.86
C CYS A 123 -0.82 17.31 5.22
N LEU A 124 -0.93 16.23 6.00
CA LEU A 124 0.14 15.26 6.23
C LEU A 124 -0.24 13.88 5.69
N ASP A 125 -1.51 13.52 5.76
CA ASP A 125 -2.06 12.27 5.23
C ASP A 125 -3.15 12.53 4.18
N ASN A 126 -3.44 11.54 3.33
CA ASN A 126 -4.60 11.57 2.44
C ASN A 126 -5.92 11.82 3.18
N SER A 127 -6.05 11.33 4.42
CA SER A 127 -7.25 11.55 5.25
C SER A 127 -7.50 13.03 5.59
N ASP A 128 -6.49 13.89 5.46
CA ASP A 128 -6.65 15.33 5.65
C ASP A 128 -7.29 16.00 4.42
N CYS A 129 -7.34 15.33 3.27
CA CYS A 129 -7.88 15.85 2.02
C CYS A 129 -9.34 15.41 1.78
N GLY A 130 -10.01 16.05 0.81
CA GLY A 130 -11.39 15.71 0.46
C GLY A 130 -11.51 14.37 -0.27
N GLU A 131 -12.74 13.90 -0.48
CA GLU A 131 -12.98 12.71 -1.30
C GLU A 131 -12.41 12.89 -2.71
N ALA A 132 -11.80 11.83 -3.26
CA ALA A 132 -11.09 11.80 -4.54
C ALA A 132 -9.87 12.75 -4.68
N ASP A 133 -9.44 13.35 -3.57
CA ASP A 133 -8.21 14.13 -3.45
C ASP A 133 -7.13 13.33 -2.69
N TYR A 134 -5.88 13.78 -2.75
CA TYR A 134 -4.77 13.15 -2.05
C TYR A 134 -3.74 14.19 -1.62
N CYS A 135 -2.97 13.83 -0.59
CA CYS A 135 -1.99 14.73 -0.01
C CYS A 135 -0.63 14.60 -0.71
N LEU A 136 0.00 15.75 -0.97
CA LEU A 136 1.31 15.86 -1.60
C LEU A 136 2.48 15.93 -0.60
N SER A 137 2.21 15.68 0.69
CA SER A 137 3.25 15.65 1.74
C SER A 137 4.24 14.50 1.49
N GLN A 138 5.45 14.64 2.01
CA GLN A 138 6.45 13.57 1.92
C GLN A 138 5.96 12.28 2.60
N LYS A 139 5.28 12.39 3.75
CA LYS A 139 4.70 11.23 4.45
C LYS A 139 3.69 10.48 3.57
N SER A 140 2.78 11.21 2.94
CA SER A 140 1.74 10.60 2.09
C SER A 140 2.33 9.91 0.86
N LYS A 141 3.39 10.47 0.27
CA LYS A 141 4.13 9.84 -0.83
C LYS A 141 4.76 8.51 -0.41
N ILE A 142 5.44 8.49 0.75
CA ILE A 142 6.07 7.27 1.30
C ILE A 142 5.03 6.18 1.54
N ILE A 143 3.87 6.53 2.10
CA ILE A 143 2.79 5.56 2.36
C ILE A 143 2.34 4.90 1.04
N ARG A 144 2.14 5.70 -0.02
CA ARG A 144 1.76 5.17 -1.33
C ARG A 144 2.87 4.34 -1.97
N ASP A 145 4.14 4.73 -1.80
CA ASP A 145 5.27 3.96 -2.31
C ASP A 145 5.44 2.61 -1.62
N VAL A 146 5.24 2.53 -0.30
CA VAL A 146 5.19 1.24 0.42
C VAL A 146 4.10 0.33 -0.15
N LYS A 147 2.94 0.90 -0.47
CA LYS A 147 1.86 0.15 -1.13
C LYS A 147 2.26 -0.30 -2.54
N ARG A 148 2.86 0.57 -3.36
CA ARG A 148 3.32 0.22 -4.71
C ARG A 148 4.37 -0.90 -4.70
N LEU A 149 5.34 -0.84 -3.79
CA LEU A 149 6.35 -1.89 -3.62
C LEU A 149 5.70 -3.24 -3.26
N ALA A 150 4.75 -3.23 -2.31
CA ALA A 150 3.98 -4.42 -1.97
C ALA A 150 3.18 -4.97 -3.17
N ASP A 151 2.44 -4.10 -3.86
CA ASP A 151 1.58 -4.48 -4.99
C ASP A 151 2.40 -5.09 -6.14
N ILE A 152 3.58 -4.53 -6.48
CA ILE A 152 4.48 -5.08 -7.51
C ILE A 152 4.97 -6.49 -7.14
N VAL A 153 5.48 -6.66 -5.91
CA VAL A 153 6.01 -7.96 -5.46
C VAL A 153 4.90 -9.01 -5.39
N GLU A 154 3.69 -8.61 -5.02
CA GLU A 154 2.54 -9.52 -4.92
C GLU A 154 1.93 -9.87 -6.27
N MET A 155 2.04 -8.99 -7.26
CA MET A 155 1.65 -9.29 -8.63
C MET A 155 2.59 -10.33 -9.27
N LYS A 156 3.90 -10.28 -9.03
CA LYS A 156 4.88 -11.21 -9.63
C LYS A 156 4.45 -12.69 -9.61
N PRO A 157 4.11 -13.30 -8.45
CA PRO A 157 3.71 -14.72 -8.42
C PRO A 157 2.41 -15.01 -9.17
N VAL A 158 1.55 -14.01 -9.41
CA VAL A 158 0.34 -14.15 -10.24
C VAL A 158 0.74 -14.35 -11.71
N PHE A 159 1.62 -13.50 -12.23
CA PHE A 159 2.14 -13.62 -13.59
C PHE A 159 2.96 -14.91 -13.78
N ASP A 160 3.81 -15.25 -12.81
CA ASP A 160 4.57 -16.50 -12.83
C ASP A 160 3.63 -17.73 -12.83
N GLY A 161 2.57 -17.69 -12.02
CA GLY A 161 1.54 -18.72 -11.97
C GLY A 161 0.81 -18.88 -13.31
N TYR A 162 0.47 -17.78 -13.97
CA TYR A 162 -0.13 -17.80 -15.30
C TYR A 162 0.81 -18.44 -16.33
N LYS A 163 2.08 -18.05 -16.36
CA LYS A 163 3.08 -18.62 -17.28
C LYS A 163 3.25 -20.12 -17.07
N VAL A 164 3.30 -20.59 -15.82
CA VAL A 164 3.39 -22.04 -15.52
C VAL A 164 2.17 -22.80 -16.07
N GLN A 165 0.98 -22.21 -16.02
CA GLN A 165 -0.25 -22.86 -16.48
C GLN A 165 -0.39 -22.84 -18.00
N ASN A 166 0.01 -21.76 -18.67
CA ASN A 166 -0.28 -21.53 -20.09
C ASN A 166 0.94 -21.70 -21.00
N GLY A 167 2.16 -21.64 -20.45
CA GLY A 167 3.41 -21.74 -21.20
C GLY A 167 3.87 -20.43 -21.85
N PHE A 168 3.16 -19.32 -21.64
CA PHE A 168 3.50 -17.99 -22.15
C PHE A 168 3.00 -16.87 -21.22
N MET A 169 3.57 -15.67 -21.34
CA MET A 169 3.09 -14.45 -20.67
C MET A 169 1.85 -13.83 -21.36
N PRO A 170 0.93 -13.15 -20.64
CA PRO A 170 -0.26 -12.56 -21.24
C PRO A 170 0.07 -11.61 -22.41
N LYS A 171 -0.39 -11.94 -23.61
CA LYS A 171 0.10 -11.29 -24.83
C LYS A 171 -0.61 -9.98 -25.16
N LEU A 172 -1.83 -9.79 -24.67
CA LEU A 172 -2.68 -8.62 -24.98
C LEU A 172 -2.69 -8.26 -26.48
N THR A 173 -2.98 -9.25 -27.34
CA THR A 173 -3.03 -9.06 -28.80
C THR A 173 -4.20 -8.18 -29.26
N SER A 174 -5.18 -7.99 -28.39
CA SER A 174 -6.38 -7.17 -28.59
C SER A 174 -6.96 -6.74 -27.24
N GLY A 175 -7.96 -5.84 -27.26
CA GLY A 175 -8.65 -5.40 -26.04
C GLY A 175 -7.91 -4.33 -25.23
N THR A 176 -6.81 -3.80 -25.77
CA THR A 176 -6.02 -2.70 -25.20
C THR A 176 -5.77 -1.62 -26.26
N TYR A 177 -5.43 -0.40 -25.83
CA TYR A 177 -5.06 0.70 -26.71
C TYR A 177 -3.75 0.44 -27.46
N LEU A 178 -2.78 -0.21 -26.81
CA LEU A 178 -1.50 -0.59 -27.42
C LEU A 178 -1.25 -2.08 -27.24
N VAL A 179 -1.07 -2.81 -28.36
CA VAL A 179 -0.81 -4.26 -28.36
C VAL A 179 0.33 -4.60 -27.40
N GLY A 180 0.12 -5.63 -26.57
CA GLY A 180 1.11 -6.09 -25.60
C GLY A 180 1.27 -5.18 -24.38
N LYS A 181 0.53 -4.07 -24.25
CA LYS A 181 0.71 -3.11 -23.15
C LYS A 181 -0.60 -2.78 -22.48
N THR A 182 -0.57 -2.50 -21.18
CA THR A 182 -1.71 -1.93 -20.47
C THR A 182 -1.24 -1.13 -19.26
N LEU A 183 -2.06 -0.15 -18.87
CA LEU A 183 -1.86 0.69 -17.68
C LEU A 183 -3.00 0.44 -16.70
N SER A 184 -2.79 0.56 -15.40
CA SER A 184 -3.85 0.35 -14.38
C SER A 184 -5.06 1.27 -14.52
N VAL A 185 -4.92 2.39 -15.24
CA VAL A 185 -6.01 3.33 -15.55
C VAL A 185 -6.83 2.89 -16.78
N TRP A 186 -6.29 2.01 -17.62
CA TRP A 186 -6.97 1.53 -18.82
C TRP A 186 -7.93 0.37 -18.48
N PRO A 187 -9.08 0.25 -19.16
CA PRO A 187 -10.00 -0.87 -18.97
C PRO A 187 -9.34 -2.24 -19.18
N SER A 188 -8.35 -2.32 -20.07
CA SER A 188 -7.60 -3.53 -20.38
C SER A 188 -6.83 -4.11 -19.19
N TRP A 189 -6.55 -3.32 -18.15
CA TRP A 189 -5.92 -3.82 -16.93
C TRP A 189 -6.82 -4.81 -16.20
N SER A 190 -8.07 -4.42 -15.97
CA SER A 190 -9.05 -5.23 -15.23
C SER A 190 -9.85 -6.16 -16.13
N GLN A 191 -10.34 -5.67 -17.28
CA GLN A 191 -11.29 -6.38 -18.15
C GLN A 191 -10.62 -7.26 -19.22
N THR A 192 -9.30 -7.28 -19.28
CA THR A 192 -8.57 -8.11 -20.26
C THR A 192 -7.44 -8.85 -19.58
N LEU A 193 -6.45 -8.13 -19.03
CA LEU A 193 -5.29 -8.74 -18.40
C LEU A 193 -5.67 -9.54 -17.14
N SER A 194 -6.40 -8.92 -16.20
CA SER A 194 -6.81 -9.59 -14.95
C SER A 194 -7.72 -10.80 -15.22
N GLU A 195 -8.70 -10.65 -16.13
CA GLU A 195 -9.62 -11.73 -16.54
C GLU A 195 -8.89 -12.89 -17.23
N GLU A 196 -7.97 -12.62 -18.16
CA GLU A 196 -7.15 -13.64 -18.83
C GLU A 196 -6.35 -14.47 -17.81
N MET A 197 -5.81 -13.81 -16.79
CA MET A 197 -5.03 -14.49 -15.75
C MET A 197 -5.88 -15.21 -14.70
N GLY A 198 -7.21 -15.20 -14.81
CA GLY A 198 -8.11 -15.77 -13.81
C GLY A 198 -7.98 -15.14 -12.43
N SER A 199 -7.39 -13.94 -12.37
CA SER A 199 -7.19 -13.18 -11.13
C SER A 199 -8.29 -12.15 -11.02
N ASN A 200 -9.14 -12.29 -10.00
CA ASN A 200 -10.36 -11.50 -9.93
C ASN A 200 -10.12 -9.99 -9.72
N ASN A 201 -8.92 -9.57 -9.28
CA ASN A 201 -8.53 -8.16 -9.22
C ASN A 201 -7.00 -8.03 -9.11
N LEU A 202 -6.33 -7.60 -10.18
CA LEU A 202 -5.00 -7.00 -10.04
C LEU A 202 -5.09 -5.69 -9.23
N PRO A 203 -4.06 -5.35 -8.43
CA PRO A 203 -4.04 -4.07 -7.74
C PRO A 203 -4.05 -2.91 -8.74
N ILE A 204 -4.57 -1.76 -8.29
CA ILE A 204 -4.56 -0.49 -9.03
C ILE A 204 -3.72 0.52 -8.23
N ASP A 205 -3.03 1.40 -8.93
CA ASP A 205 -2.19 2.41 -8.27
C ASP A 205 -3.05 3.25 -7.30
N PRO A 206 -2.53 3.66 -6.13
CA PRO A 206 -3.31 4.45 -5.16
C PRO A 206 -3.86 5.77 -5.71
N ILE A 207 -3.21 6.36 -6.72
CA ILE A 207 -3.66 7.57 -7.43
C ILE A 207 -4.36 7.19 -8.74
N ASN A 208 -3.85 6.19 -9.47
CA ASN A 208 -4.38 5.65 -10.72
C ASN A 208 -4.76 6.71 -11.77
N LYS A 209 -3.85 7.64 -12.05
CA LYS A 209 -4.06 8.73 -13.02
C LYS A 209 -2.85 8.93 -13.90
N LEU A 210 -3.09 9.31 -15.14
CA LEU A 210 -2.04 9.85 -16.01
C LEU A 210 -1.91 11.35 -15.80
N GLY A 211 -0.71 11.83 -16.10
CA GLY A 211 -0.36 13.23 -16.12
C GLY A 211 -0.95 14.03 -17.27
N ASP A 212 -0.37 15.20 -17.54
CA ASP A 212 -0.73 16.01 -18.70
C ASP A 212 -0.32 15.33 -20.01
N CYS A 213 -1.31 14.94 -20.82
CA CYS A 213 -1.09 14.30 -22.12
C CYS A 213 -0.51 15.26 -23.19
N GLY A 214 -0.34 16.56 -22.88
CA GLY A 214 0.41 17.54 -23.68
C GLY A 214 -0.32 18.11 -24.91
N ASP A 215 -1.43 17.51 -25.35
CA ASP A 215 -2.27 18.02 -26.44
C ASP A 215 -3.74 17.64 -26.23
N ASN A 216 -4.65 18.53 -26.62
CA ASN A 216 -6.10 18.34 -26.51
C ASN A 216 -6.66 17.22 -27.42
N ARG A 217 -5.88 16.72 -28.39
CA ARG A 217 -6.27 15.57 -29.22
C ARG A 217 -6.33 14.26 -28.41
N PHE A 218 -5.58 14.18 -27.32
CA PHE A 218 -5.57 13.01 -26.45
C PHE A 218 -6.74 13.04 -25.47
N ASN A 219 -7.30 11.86 -25.18
CA ASN A 219 -8.25 11.72 -24.10
C ASN A 219 -7.58 12.03 -22.74
N SER A 220 -8.19 12.91 -21.94
CA SER A 220 -7.60 13.40 -20.68
C SER A 220 -7.49 12.36 -19.56
N VAL A 221 -8.07 11.16 -19.71
CA VAL A 221 -7.98 10.07 -18.74
C VAL A 221 -7.02 9.00 -19.20
N THR A 222 -7.07 8.63 -20.48
CA THR A 222 -6.30 7.50 -21.03
C THR A 222 -5.04 7.92 -21.78
N CYS A 223 -4.89 9.21 -22.06
CA CYS A 223 -3.88 9.79 -22.97
C CYS A 223 -3.81 9.11 -24.34
N TRP A 224 -4.95 8.59 -24.81
CA TRP A 224 -5.08 7.95 -26.12
C TRP A 224 -5.72 8.90 -27.13
N ASP A 225 -5.14 8.97 -28.33
CA ASP A 225 -5.73 9.61 -29.49
C ASP A 225 -6.32 8.55 -30.42
N GLU A 226 -7.65 8.55 -30.49
CA GLU A 226 -8.41 7.56 -31.25
C GLU A 226 -8.28 7.74 -32.77
N ASN A 227 -7.94 8.94 -33.26
CA ASN A 227 -7.81 9.22 -34.69
C ASN A 227 -6.45 8.80 -35.22
N SER A 228 -5.38 9.14 -34.50
CA SER A 228 -4.00 8.79 -34.88
C SER A 228 -3.57 7.41 -34.39
N LYS A 229 -4.33 6.79 -33.48
CA LYS A 229 -4.01 5.52 -32.83
C LYS A 229 -2.67 5.59 -32.09
N GLU A 230 -2.52 6.66 -31.31
CA GLU A 230 -1.28 7.02 -30.62
C GLU A 230 -1.54 7.26 -29.13
N PHE A 231 -0.57 6.90 -28.30
CA PHE A 231 -0.52 7.24 -26.88
C PHE A 231 0.40 8.45 -26.68
N ALA A 232 0.08 9.33 -25.73
CA ALA A 232 0.91 10.49 -25.40
C ALA A 232 2.19 10.11 -24.63
N GLY A 233 3.11 9.41 -25.29
CA GLY A 233 4.38 8.97 -24.72
C GLY A 233 4.80 7.58 -25.22
N GLU A 234 5.77 6.99 -24.53
CA GLU A 234 6.27 5.65 -24.81
C GLU A 234 6.18 4.77 -23.57
N ILE A 235 5.37 3.72 -23.61
CA ILE A 235 5.28 2.77 -22.49
C ILE A 235 6.43 1.76 -22.60
N PRO A 236 7.20 1.50 -21.53
CA PRO A 236 7.07 2.02 -20.17
C PRO A 236 7.95 3.27 -19.88
N SER A 237 8.82 3.66 -20.82
CA SER A 237 9.96 4.57 -20.63
C SER A 237 9.64 6.05 -20.46
N SER A 238 8.49 6.52 -20.94
CA SER A 238 8.14 7.94 -21.01
C SER A 238 6.63 8.12 -20.91
N LEU A 239 6.07 7.88 -19.72
CA LEU A 239 4.70 8.26 -19.41
C LEU A 239 4.56 9.80 -19.31
N PRO A 240 3.36 10.35 -19.51
CA PRO A 240 3.07 11.75 -19.20
C PRO A 240 3.58 12.15 -17.81
N THR A 241 4.13 13.36 -17.67
CA THR A 241 4.69 13.84 -16.39
C THR A 241 3.64 13.82 -15.27
N ASP A 242 4.02 13.37 -14.08
CA ASP A 242 3.13 13.14 -12.92
C ASP A 242 2.12 11.99 -13.08
N SER A 243 2.36 11.06 -14.02
CA SER A 243 1.60 9.81 -14.08
C SER A 243 1.87 8.93 -12.86
N ARG A 244 0.81 8.29 -12.35
CA ARG A 244 0.83 7.37 -11.21
C ARG A 244 -0.08 6.19 -11.54
N VAL A 245 0.52 5.17 -12.15
CA VAL A 245 -0.15 3.97 -12.67
C VAL A 245 0.78 2.78 -12.55
N TYR A 246 0.21 1.57 -12.49
CA TYR A 246 0.97 0.37 -12.81
C TYR A 246 1.02 0.16 -14.31
N VAL A 247 2.14 -0.40 -14.77
CA VAL A 247 2.43 -0.62 -16.19
C VAL A 247 2.71 -2.10 -16.41
N TYR A 248 2.03 -2.71 -17.37
CA TYR A 248 2.40 -4.02 -17.89
C TYR A 248 2.79 -3.92 -19.36
N GLN A 249 3.90 -4.57 -19.73
CA GLN A 249 4.31 -4.77 -21.12
C GLN A 249 4.75 -6.23 -21.33
N PHE A 250 4.12 -6.89 -22.28
CA PHE A 250 4.59 -8.14 -22.88
C PHE A 250 5.86 -7.89 -23.71
N ILE A 251 6.89 -8.72 -23.51
CA ILE A 251 8.12 -8.71 -24.31
C ILE A 251 8.13 -9.92 -25.24
N ASP A 252 8.04 -11.12 -24.66
CA ASP A 252 7.97 -12.40 -25.36
C ASP A 252 7.28 -13.46 -24.47
N ASP A 253 7.17 -14.70 -24.95
CA ASP A 253 6.48 -15.77 -24.21
C ASP A 253 7.08 -16.02 -22.82
N ASP A 254 8.35 -15.67 -22.61
CA ASP A 254 9.05 -15.87 -21.36
C ASP A 254 9.15 -14.62 -20.48
N ASN A 255 9.11 -13.43 -21.08
CA ASN A 255 9.48 -12.17 -20.45
C ASN A 255 8.37 -11.12 -20.53
N TYR A 256 8.27 -10.33 -19.47
CA TYR A 256 7.39 -9.18 -19.36
C TYR A 256 8.09 -8.08 -18.56
N THR A 257 7.52 -6.89 -18.60
CA THR A 257 7.87 -5.78 -17.72
C THR A 257 6.65 -5.44 -16.89
N LEU A 258 6.81 -5.33 -15.57
CA LEU A 258 5.79 -4.80 -14.66
C LEU A 258 6.39 -3.70 -13.81
N CYS A 259 5.88 -2.48 -13.94
CA CYS A 259 6.43 -1.31 -13.25
C CYS A 259 5.42 -0.56 -12.39
N ALA A 260 5.93 0.11 -11.36
CA ALA A 260 5.27 1.24 -10.71
C ALA A 260 6.20 2.45 -10.67
N ASP A 261 5.60 3.63 -10.80
CA ASP A 261 6.29 4.91 -10.64
C ASP A 261 6.14 5.38 -9.19
N LEU A 262 7.23 5.33 -8.44
CA LEU A 262 7.30 5.76 -7.05
C LEU A 262 7.37 7.29 -6.97
N GLU A 263 6.80 7.85 -5.91
CA GLU A 263 6.77 9.30 -5.68
C GLU A 263 8.01 9.84 -4.96
N THR A 264 8.82 8.95 -4.40
CA THR A 264 10.02 9.26 -3.62
C THR A 264 11.27 8.65 -4.24
N ASP A 265 12.41 9.30 -4.01
CA ASP A 265 13.73 8.92 -4.53
C ASP A 265 14.65 8.56 -3.35
N TYR A 266 14.50 7.33 -2.84
CA TYR A 266 15.38 6.78 -1.80
C TYR A 266 16.40 5.84 -2.44
N GLY A 267 17.66 5.93 -2.05
CA GLY A 267 18.79 5.35 -2.80
C GLY A 267 18.83 3.82 -2.91
N ASN A 268 17.97 3.10 -2.20
CA ASN A 268 17.85 1.64 -2.26
C ASN A 268 16.56 1.14 -2.93
N ILE A 269 15.74 2.05 -3.46
CA ILE A 269 14.55 1.73 -4.25
C ILE A 269 14.62 2.52 -5.56
N ASN A 270 14.28 1.90 -6.68
CA ASN A 270 14.28 2.62 -7.95
C ASN A 270 12.98 3.42 -8.05
N SER A 271 13.06 4.70 -8.44
CA SER A 271 11.89 5.54 -8.66
C SER A 271 10.95 4.96 -9.73
N PHE A 272 11.49 4.18 -10.66
CA PHE A 272 10.75 3.34 -11.58
C PHE A 272 11.11 1.88 -11.30
N ASP A 273 10.34 1.25 -10.43
CA ASP A 273 10.61 -0.12 -10.00
C ASP A 273 9.93 -1.09 -10.97
N CYS A 274 10.74 -1.74 -11.82
CA CYS A 274 10.28 -2.72 -12.80
C CYS A 274 10.85 -4.10 -12.48
N LEU A 275 9.97 -5.09 -12.47
CA LEU A 275 10.31 -6.52 -12.36
C LEU A 275 10.31 -7.23 -13.71
#